data_AF-A0A7E5A0E5-F1
#
_entry.id   AF-A0A7E5A0E5-F1
#
_cell.length_a   1.000
_cell.length_b   1.000
_cell.length_c   1.000
_cell.angle_alpha   90.00
_cell.angle_beta   90.00
_cell.angle_gamma   90.00
#
_symmetry.space_group_name_H-M   'P 1'
#
loop_
_entity.id
_entity.type
_entity.pdbx_description
1 polymer ?
#
loop_
_entity_poly.entity_id
_entity_poly.type
_entity_poly.pdbx_seq_one_letter_code
_entity_poly.pdbx_strand_id
1 'polypeptide(L)'
;MASGSSPSVSEPSSRQADLLLDLAEELPEECPQILENKKFILTKGGGSNKNYSKLCMMEIIERHGGEVFNSAENIGDTANTYLIADRPYCTIAYIGALSLNIPPVSYRWIVDCVRGNVLENFENYRIPAGYINGEVIPFKVTDNVLTGLTIGVYNHASHTQFSTFFKFVVENLGGTYVPLPLHFTDINEAFRKPEEKCDYVLIRKRSHQKDIVAAAKAMDIKPVYPEWLIYALLTREVDLSEQYHATVEKEIETADSEEEVEDDESGSSPDSGLDPAA
;
A
#
# COMPACT_ATOMS: atom_id res chain seq x y z
N MET A 1 55.82 -22.78 14.76
CA MET A 1 54.60 -22.29 15.44
C MET A 1 53.81 -21.49 14.42
N ALA A 2 52.53 -21.82 14.28
CA ALA A 2 51.72 -21.62 13.08
C ALA A 2 51.33 -20.14 12.83
N SER A 3 51.60 -19.66 11.61
CA SER A 3 50.95 -18.50 11.01
C SER A 3 49.65 -18.98 10.36
N GLY A 4 48.51 -18.70 11.00
CA GLY A 4 47.19 -19.02 10.47
C GLY A 4 46.77 -18.00 9.41
N SER A 5 46.70 -18.45 8.16
CA SER A 5 46.07 -17.71 7.07
C SER A 5 44.55 -17.72 7.24
N SER A 6 43.94 -16.53 7.31
CA SER A 6 42.49 -16.37 7.29
C SER A 6 41.93 -16.75 5.91
N PRO A 7 40.78 -17.44 5.83
CA PRO A 7 40.14 -17.76 4.56
C PRO A 7 39.55 -16.49 3.94
N SER A 8 39.92 -16.23 2.68
CA SER A 8 39.31 -15.20 1.86
C SER A 8 37.84 -15.53 1.64
N VAL A 9 36.96 -14.68 2.17
CA VAL A 9 35.54 -14.68 1.79
C VAL A 9 35.48 -14.23 0.33
N SER A 10 35.20 -15.18 -0.56
CA SER A 10 34.94 -14.89 -1.98
C SER A 10 33.71 -14.00 -2.10
N GLU A 11 33.89 -12.82 -2.68
CA GLU A 11 32.78 -11.96 -3.09
C GLU A 11 31.83 -12.72 -4.02
N PRO A 12 30.49 -12.59 -3.87
CA PRO A 12 29.56 -13.19 -4.80
C PRO A 12 29.71 -12.53 -6.18
N SER A 13 29.95 -13.36 -7.21
CA SER A 13 30.22 -12.89 -8.56
C SER A 13 29.03 -12.14 -9.16
N SER A 14 29.34 -11.13 -9.98
CA SER A 14 28.43 -10.23 -10.70
C SER A 14 27.50 -10.89 -11.73
N ARG A 15 27.35 -12.23 -11.73
CA ARG A 15 26.53 -13.00 -12.66
C ARG A 15 25.10 -13.30 -12.19
N GLN A 16 24.72 -12.92 -10.96
CA GLN A 16 23.32 -13.03 -10.52
C GLN A 16 22.40 -11.93 -11.10
N ALA A 17 22.91 -11.12 -12.03
CA ALA A 17 22.38 -9.79 -12.31
C ALA A 17 21.02 -9.74 -13.02
N ASP A 18 20.61 -10.71 -13.84
CA ASP A 18 19.32 -10.58 -14.55
C ASP A 18 18.61 -11.92 -14.80
N LEU A 19 18.43 -12.72 -13.75
CA LEU A 19 17.80 -14.05 -13.82
C LEU A 19 16.47 -14.12 -14.60
N LEU A 20 15.67 -13.04 -14.60
CA LEU A 20 14.41 -12.99 -15.36
C LEU A 20 14.59 -12.58 -16.81
N LEU A 21 15.61 -11.78 -17.12
CA LEU A 21 15.93 -11.43 -18.49
C LEU A 21 16.49 -12.65 -19.21
N ASP A 22 17.47 -13.33 -18.58
CA ASP A 22 18.03 -14.58 -19.10
C ASP A 22 16.93 -15.61 -19.35
N LEU A 23 16.01 -15.78 -18.38
CA LEU A 23 14.91 -16.73 -18.53
C LEU A 23 13.96 -16.34 -19.66
N ALA A 24 13.66 -15.04 -19.85
CA ALA A 24 12.78 -14.57 -20.91
C ALA A 24 13.43 -14.72 -22.31
N GLU A 25 14.73 -14.44 -22.41
CA GLU A 25 15.50 -14.57 -23.66
C GLU A 25 15.68 -16.04 -24.09
N GLU A 26 15.77 -16.97 -23.14
CA GLU A 26 15.94 -18.41 -23.40
C GLU A 26 14.63 -19.14 -23.71
N LEU A 27 13.47 -18.47 -23.69
CA LEU A 27 12.18 -19.13 -23.89
C LEU A 27 12.00 -19.65 -25.33
N PRO A 28 11.63 -20.93 -25.51
CA PRO A 28 11.37 -21.50 -26.84
C PRO A 28 10.16 -20.82 -27.50
N GLU A 29 10.11 -20.82 -28.84
CA GLU A 29 8.98 -20.25 -29.60
C GLU A 29 7.63 -20.78 -29.12
N GLU A 30 7.55 -22.09 -28.84
CA GLU A 30 6.41 -22.73 -28.21
C GLU A 30 6.74 -23.12 -26.76
N CYS A 31 6.09 -22.44 -25.82
CA CYS A 31 6.25 -22.72 -24.39
C CYS A 31 5.16 -23.69 -23.89
N PRO A 32 5.49 -24.61 -22.97
CA PRO A 32 4.49 -25.40 -22.26
C PRO A 32 3.47 -24.51 -21.53
N GLN A 33 2.19 -24.84 -21.61
CA GLN A 33 1.10 -24.04 -21.02
C GLN A 33 0.89 -24.36 -19.53
N ILE A 34 1.97 -24.38 -18.74
CA ILE A 34 1.95 -24.80 -17.33
C ILE A 34 1.19 -23.83 -16.41
N LEU A 35 0.96 -22.59 -16.86
CA LEU A 35 0.23 -21.55 -16.13
C LEU A 35 -1.19 -21.34 -16.66
N GLU A 36 -1.67 -22.22 -17.55
CA GLU A 36 -3.03 -22.14 -18.09
C GLU A 36 -4.09 -22.10 -16.97
N ASN A 37 -5.13 -21.29 -17.17
CA ASN A 37 -6.22 -21.06 -16.21
C ASN A 37 -5.77 -20.44 -14.87
N LYS A 38 -4.64 -19.73 -14.84
CA LYS A 38 -4.15 -18.98 -13.68
C LYS A 38 -4.09 -17.49 -13.98
N LYS A 39 -4.40 -16.70 -12.95
CA LYS A 39 -4.47 -15.24 -13.02
C LYS A 39 -3.41 -14.65 -12.12
N PHE A 40 -2.79 -13.56 -12.57
CA PHE A 40 -1.64 -12.99 -11.88
C PHE A 40 -1.79 -11.48 -11.74
N ILE A 41 -1.50 -10.98 -10.54
CA ILE A 41 -1.26 -9.55 -10.31
C ILE A 41 0.24 -9.38 -10.10
N LEU A 42 0.87 -8.47 -10.83
CA LEU A 42 2.29 -8.18 -10.66
C LEU A 42 2.48 -6.87 -9.90
N THR A 43 3.34 -6.87 -8.89
CA THR A 43 3.59 -5.66 -8.09
C THR A 43 5.07 -5.47 -7.79
N LYS A 44 5.50 -4.21 -7.85
CA LYS A 44 6.88 -3.76 -7.59
C LYS A 44 6.81 -2.44 -6.87
N GLY A 45 7.48 -2.32 -5.72
CA GLY A 45 7.55 -1.08 -4.95
C GLY A 45 8.94 -0.44 -4.98
N GLY A 46 9.09 0.70 -4.31
CA GLY A 46 10.39 1.33 -4.10
C GLY A 46 11.38 0.39 -3.41
N GLY A 47 12.66 0.43 -3.79
CA GLY A 47 13.69 -0.45 -3.23
C GLY A 47 13.54 -1.93 -3.60
N SER A 48 12.78 -2.25 -4.65
CA SER A 48 12.66 -3.60 -5.19
C SER A 48 13.99 -4.22 -5.59
N ASN A 49 14.06 -5.54 -5.56
CA ASN A 49 15.15 -6.30 -6.13
C ASN A 49 15.34 -5.92 -7.61
N LYS A 50 16.57 -5.57 -7.99
CA LYS A 50 16.92 -5.24 -9.37
C LYS A 50 16.63 -6.40 -10.32
N ASN A 51 16.76 -7.63 -9.82
CA ASN A 51 16.55 -8.86 -10.55
C ASN A 51 15.06 -9.19 -10.76
N TYR A 52 14.12 -8.39 -10.21
CA TYR A 52 12.69 -8.54 -10.43
C TYR A 52 12.17 -7.47 -11.41
N SER A 53 11.93 -7.89 -12.65
CA SER A 53 11.33 -7.09 -13.71
C SER A 53 9.87 -7.48 -13.91
N LYS A 54 8.94 -6.54 -13.71
CA LYS A 54 7.50 -6.78 -13.98
C LYS A 54 7.24 -7.12 -15.44
N LEU A 55 7.97 -6.48 -16.36
CA LEU A 55 7.79 -6.69 -17.79
C LEU A 55 8.24 -8.09 -18.22
N CYS A 56 9.44 -8.52 -17.80
CA CYS A 56 9.91 -9.88 -18.09
C CYS A 56 9.01 -10.93 -17.42
N MET A 57 8.57 -10.68 -16.19
CA MET A 57 7.65 -11.59 -15.50
C MET A 57 6.30 -11.71 -16.21
N MET A 58 5.75 -10.60 -16.72
CA MET A 58 4.53 -10.59 -17.52
C MET A 58 4.70 -11.43 -18.78
N GLU A 59 5.77 -11.20 -19.54
CA GLU A 59 6.07 -11.98 -20.76
C GLU A 59 6.22 -13.47 -20.47
N ILE A 60 6.97 -13.84 -19.43
CA ILE A 60 7.15 -15.24 -19.02
C ILE A 60 5.80 -15.88 -18.69
N ILE A 61 4.95 -15.18 -17.92
CA ILE A 61 3.64 -15.69 -17.51
C ILE A 61 2.73 -15.89 -18.73
N GLU A 62 2.63 -14.89 -19.59
CA GLU A 62 1.75 -14.90 -20.76
C GLU A 62 2.16 -15.98 -21.77
N ARG A 63 3.47 -16.16 -22.02
CA ARG A 63 3.96 -17.22 -22.91
C ARG A 63 3.65 -18.64 -22.40
N HIS A 64 3.51 -18.82 -21.09
CA HIS A 64 3.15 -20.10 -20.47
C HIS A 64 1.63 -20.23 -20.18
N GLY A 65 0.81 -19.38 -20.79
CA GLY A 65 -0.66 -19.49 -20.76
C GLY A 65 -1.34 -18.83 -19.56
N GLY A 66 -0.60 -18.07 -18.75
CA GLY A 66 -1.16 -17.31 -17.63
C GLY A 66 -1.74 -15.96 -18.06
N GLU A 67 -2.71 -15.44 -17.31
CA GLU A 67 -3.32 -14.13 -17.56
C GLU A 67 -2.85 -13.09 -16.53
N VAL A 68 -2.36 -11.93 -17.00
CA VAL A 68 -1.85 -10.87 -16.13
C VAL A 68 -2.81 -9.69 -16.05
N PHE A 69 -3.15 -9.27 -14.83
CA PHE A 69 -4.04 -8.16 -14.55
C PHE A 69 -3.28 -6.96 -13.99
N ASN A 70 -3.65 -5.77 -14.49
CA ASN A 70 -3.07 -4.50 -14.04
C ASN A 70 -3.64 -4.01 -12.69
N SER A 71 -4.86 -4.43 -12.33
CA SER A 71 -5.52 -4.09 -11.07
C SER A 71 -6.29 -5.28 -10.52
N ALA A 72 -6.32 -5.38 -9.20
CA ALA A 72 -7.14 -6.34 -8.46
C ALA A 72 -8.63 -6.19 -8.79
N GLU A 73 -9.09 -4.97 -9.05
CA GLU A 73 -10.49 -4.64 -9.39
C GLU A 73 -10.99 -5.34 -10.66
N ASN A 74 -10.09 -5.76 -11.55
CA ASN A 74 -10.44 -6.29 -12.87
C ASN A 74 -10.47 -7.82 -12.95
N ILE A 75 -10.16 -8.54 -11.87
CA ILE A 75 -9.97 -10.00 -11.88
C ILE A 75 -11.29 -10.78 -11.90
N GLY A 76 -12.38 -10.17 -11.41
CA GLY A 76 -13.66 -10.86 -11.24
C GLY A 76 -13.54 -11.98 -10.21
N ASP A 77 -13.68 -13.23 -10.65
CA ASP A 77 -13.46 -14.40 -9.79
C ASP A 77 -11.99 -14.49 -9.33
N THR A 78 -11.74 -14.77 -8.06
CA THR A 78 -10.38 -14.84 -7.49
C THR A 78 -9.79 -16.25 -7.50
N ALA A 79 -10.53 -17.27 -7.95
CA ALA A 79 -10.01 -18.63 -8.06
C ALA A 79 -8.75 -18.68 -8.95
N ASN A 80 -7.74 -19.46 -8.52
CA ASN A 80 -6.44 -19.61 -9.19
C ASN A 80 -5.71 -18.29 -9.46
N THR A 81 -5.89 -17.31 -8.58
CA THR A 81 -5.25 -15.99 -8.69
C THR A 81 -4.09 -15.86 -7.72
N TYR A 82 -2.99 -15.26 -8.16
CA TYR A 82 -1.78 -15.07 -7.36
C TYR A 82 -1.24 -13.65 -7.49
N LEU A 83 -0.84 -13.05 -6.37
CA LEU A 83 -0.08 -11.82 -6.38
C LEU A 83 1.40 -12.17 -6.42
N ILE A 84 2.11 -11.76 -7.48
CA ILE A 84 3.53 -12.03 -7.63
C ILE A 84 4.35 -10.80 -7.26
N ALA A 85 5.31 -10.98 -6.36
CA ALA A 85 6.26 -9.97 -5.94
C ALA A 85 7.62 -10.59 -5.55
N ASP A 86 8.65 -9.77 -5.37
CA ASP A 86 9.92 -10.18 -4.75
C ASP A 86 9.90 -10.08 -3.22
N ARG A 87 9.05 -9.20 -2.68
CA ARG A 87 8.86 -8.98 -1.24
C ARG A 87 7.51 -8.32 -0.97
N PRO A 88 7.07 -8.22 0.30
CA PRO A 88 5.88 -7.46 0.65
C PRO A 88 6.01 -5.96 0.35
N TYR A 89 4.91 -5.34 -0.08
CA TYR A 89 4.84 -3.92 -0.42
C TYR A 89 3.54 -3.28 0.07
N CYS A 90 3.55 -1.95 0.22
CA CYS A 90 2.35 -1.13 0.45
C CYS A 90 1.89 -0.43 -0.85
N THR A 91 1.89 -1.14 -1.98
CA THR A 91 1.38 -0.60 -3.25
C THR A 91 -0.12 -0.90 -3.41
N ILE A 92 -0.79 -0.14 -4.28
CA ILE A 92 -2.20 -0.34 -4.64
C ILE A 92 -2.48 -1.79 -5.06
N ALA A 93 -1.65 -2.35 -5.95
CA ALA A 93 -1.80 -3.73 -6.41
C ALA A 93 -1.62 -4.76 -5.28
N TYR A 94 -0.70 -4.52 -4.34
CA TYR A 94 -0.46 -5.42 -3.22
C TYR A 94 -1.65 -5.40 -2.25
N ILE A 95 -2.02 -4.20 -1.80
CA ILE A 95 -3.12 -3.97 -0.86
C ILE A 95 -4.45 -4.47 -1.45
N GLY A 96 -4.73 -4.17 -2.72
CA GLY A 96 -5.95 -4.63 -3.40
C GLY A 96 -6.01 -6.15 -3.58
N ALA A 97 -4.87 -6.81 -3.81
CA ALA A 97 -4.83 -8.27 -3.85
C ALA A 97 -5.11 -8.88 -2.47
N LEU A 98 -4.50 -8.34 -1.41
CA LEU A 98 -4.73 -8.80 -0.04
C LEU A 98 -6.18 -8.64 0.40
N SER A 99 -6.87 -7.57 -0.03
CA SER A 99 -8.28 -7.36 0.31
C SER A 99 -9.18 -8.40 -0.34
N LEU A 100 -8.80 -8.92 -1.50
CA LEU A 100 -9.47 -10.03 -2.19
C LEU A 100 -9.05 -11.42 -1.68
N ASN A 101 -8.29 -11.51 -0.59
CA ASN A 101 -7.70 -12.76 -0.10
C ASN A 101 -6.81 -13.48 -1.13
N ILE A 102 -6.25 -12.76 -2.10
CA ILE A 102 -5.32 -13.32 -3.08
C ILE A 102 -3.96 -13.55 -2.41
N PRO A 103 -3.41 -14.78 -2.46
CA PRO A 103 -2.15 -15.09 -1.80
C PRO A 103 -0.98 -14.34 -2.44
N PRO A 104 -0.13 -13.70 -1.64
CA PRO A 104 1.12 -13.13 -2.12
C PRO A 104 2.19 -14.23 -2.22
N VAL A 105 2.80 -14.34 -3.40
CA VAL A 105 3.75 -15.39 -3.78
C VAL A 105 5.02 -14.77 -4.36
N SER A 106 6.16 -15.35 -4.03
CA SER A 106 7.44 -14.95 -4.61
C SER A 106 7.49 -15.22 -6.10
N TYR A 107 8.03 -14.28 -6.89
CA TYR A 107 8.30 -14.47 -8.32
C TYR A 107 9.16 -15.70 -8.63
N ARG A 108 9.94 -16.20 -7.64
CA ARG A 108 10.71 -17.43 -7.77
C ARG A 108 9.84 -18.66 -8.05
N TRP A 109 8.59 -18.66 -7.58
CA TRP A 109 7.65 -19.74 -7.89
C TRP A 109 7.46 -19.91 -9.41
N ILE A 110 7.26 -18.80 -10.12
CA ILE A 110 7.11 -18.82 -11.58
C ILE A 110 8.40 -19.28 -12.26
N VAL A 111 9.55 -18.77 -11.80
CA VAL A 111 10.87 -19.17 -12.32
C VAL A 111 11.06 -20.68 -12.19
N ASP A 112 10.77 -21.24 -11.03
CA ASP A 112 11.00 -22.66 -10.75
C ASP A 112 9.97 -23.53 -11.49
N CYS A 113 8.72 -23.07 -11.63
CA CYS A 113 7.73 -23.75 -12.47
C CYS A 113 8.18 -23.85 -13.94
N VAL A 114 8.65 -22.74 -14.50
CA VAL A 114 9.09 -22.66 -15.90
C VAL A 114 10.33 -23.51 -16.13
N ARG A 115 11.32 -23.42 -15.24
CA ARG A 115 12.56 -24.21 -15.35
C ARG A 115 12.32 -25.71 -15.17
N GLY A 116 11.44 -26.09 -14.26
CA GLY A 116 11.08 -27.48 -14.00
C GLY A 116 10.08 -28.04 -15.01
N ASN A 117 9.47 -27.18 -15.84
CA ASN A 117 8.32 -27.51 -16.68
C ASN A 117 7.22 -28.27 -15.90
N VAL A 118 6.96 -27.81 -14.67
CA VAL A 118 6.02 -28.42 -13.74
C VAL A 118 5.39 -27.33 -12.90
N LEU A 119 4.10 -27.47 -12.60
CA LEU A 119 3.45 -26.54 -11.69
C LEU A 119 3.84 -26.88 -10.25
N GLU A 120 4.79 -26.12 -9.71
CA GLU A 120 5.24 -26.26 -8.32
C GLU A 120 4.16 -25.84 -7.32
N ASN A 121 4.24 -26.38 -6.10
CA ASN A 121 3.35 -25.96 -5.02
C ASN A 121 3.69 -24.53 -4.55
N PHE A 122 2.81 -23.57 -4.87
CA PHE A 122 3.00 -22.15 -4.54
C PHE A 122 3.07 -21.87 -3.03
N GLU A 123 2.55 -22.76 -2.18
CA GLU A 123 2.58 -22.57 -0.72
C GLU A 123 4.02 -22.50 -0.18
N ASN A 124 4.96 -23.17 -0.84
CA ASN A 124 6.39 -23.13 -0.51
C ASN A 124 7.05 -21.79 -0.84
N TYR A 125 6.35 -20.92 -1.57
CA TYR A 125 6.84 -19.64 -2.07
C TYR A 125 6.04 -18.45 -1.52
N ARG A 126 5.19 -18.67 -0.51
CA ARG A 126 4.40 -17.62 0.13
C ARG A 126 5.31 -16.55 0.71
N ILE A 127 4.95 -15.29 0.45
CA ILE A 127 5.58 -14.14 1.12
C ILE A 127 4.63 -13.57 2.18
N PRO A 128 5.14 -12.78 3.15
CA PRO A 128 4.30 -12.20 4.20
C PRO A 128 3.19 -11.29 3.63
N ALA A 129 2.15 -11.01 4.41
CA ALA A 129 1.23 -9.92 4.08
C ALA A 129 1.95 -8.56 4.13
N GLY A 130 2.84 -8.36 5.09
CA GLY A 130 3.53 -7.09 5.25
C GLY A 130 4.41 -7.06 6.49
N TYR A 131 4.78 -5.84 6.88
CA TYR A 131 5.53 -5.57 8.09
C TYR A 131 4.85 -4.49 8.91
N ILE A 132 4.82 -4.66 10.22
CA ILE A 132 4.31 -3.66 11.18
C ILE A 132 5.40 -3.48 12.23
N ASN A 133 5.91 -2.25 12.36
CA ASN A 133 7.00 -1.94 13.31
C ASN A 133 8.22 -2.87 13.20
N GLY A 134 8.51 -3.34 11.98
CA GLY A 134 9.61 -4.29 11.70
C GLY A 134 9.26 -5.77 11.89
N GLU A 135 8.10 -6.10 12.44
CA GLU A 135 7.64 -7.47 12.61
C GLU A 135 6.99 -8.01 11.34
N VAL A 136 7.27 -9.27 11.03
CA VAL A 136 6.72 -9.97 9.86
C VAL A 136 5.29 -10.40 10.14
N ILE A 137 4.36 -9.97 9.30
CA ILE A 137 2.96 -10.37 9.41
C ILE A 137 2.65 -11.46 8.38
N PRO A 138 2.34 -12.71 8.81
CA PRO A 138 2.03 -13.79 7.89
C PRO A 138 0.71 -13.50 7.17
N PHE A 139 0.62 -13.91 5.90
CA PHE A 139 -0.63 -13.78 5.16
C PHE A 139 -1.67 -14.78 5.68
N LYS A 140 -2.84 -14.23 6.05
CA LYS A 140 -4.01 -14.99 6.50
C LYS A 140 -5.20 -14.65 5.60
N VAL A 141 -5.95 -15.69 5.24
CA VAL A 141 -7.29 -15.55 4.65
C VAL A 141 -8.27 -15.37 5.79
N THR A 142 -9.14 -14.39 5.69
CA THR A 142 -10.25 -14.20 6.61
C THR A 142 -11.36 -13.45 5.89
N ASP A 143 -12.57 -13.60 6.41
CA ASP A 143 -13.69 -12.82 5.95
C ASP A 143 -13.91 -11.62 6.87
N ASN A 144 -14.25 -10.50 6.25
CA ASN A 144 -15.05 -9.42 6.83
C ASN A 144 -14.54 -8.79 8.15
N VAL A 145 -13.25 -8.45 8.22
CA VAL A 145 -12.66 -7.81 9.42
C VAL A 145 -13.30 -6.46 9.78
N LEU A 146 -13.95 -5.81 8.83
CA LEU A 146 -14.67 -4.54 9.02
C LEU A 146 -16.18 -4.73 9.14
N THR A 147 -16.68 -5.95 9.39
CA THR A 147 -18.12 -6.21 9.51
C THR A 147 -18.76 -5.25 10.52
N GLY A 148 -19.81 -4.55 10.08
CA GLY A 148 -20.57 -3.63 10.93
C GLY A 148 -19.89 -2.28 11.16
N LEU A 149 -18.73 -2.03 10.53
CA LEU A 149 -18.12 -0.71 10.49
C LEU A 149 -18.51 0.03 9.22
N THR A 150 -18.77 1.32 9.37
CA THR A 150 -19.00 2.23 8.26
C THR A 150 -17.86 3.22 8.14
N ILE A 151 -17.28 3.33 6.96
CA ILE A 151 -16.03 4.06 6.72
C ILE A 151 -16.22 5.02 5.56
N GLY A 152 -16.05 6.31 5.84
CA GLY A 152 -15.96 7.35 4.83
C GLY A 152 -14.53 7.57 4.36
N VAL A 153 -14.34 7.96 3.10
CA VAL A 153 -13.01 8.33 2.59
C VAL A 153 -13.04 9.76 2.08
N TYR A 154 -12.40 10.64 2.83
CA TYR A 154 -12.29 12.03 2.43
C TYR A 154 -11.04 12.25 1.57
N ASN A 155 -11.24 12.92 0.44
CA ASN A 155 -10.13 13.40 -0.37
C ASN A 155 -10.53 14.65 -1.16
N HIS A 156 -9.52 15.42 -1.57
CA HIS A 156 -9.69 16.55 -2.46
C HIS A 156 -10.21 16.10 -3.84
N ALA A 157 -11.07 16.91 -4.46
CA ALA A 157 -11.75 16.62 -5.73
C ALA A 157 -10.84 16.14 -6.87
N SER A 158 -9.59 16.61 -6.90
CA SER A 158 -8.60 16.25 -7.92
C SER A 158 -8.01 14.84 -7.80
N HIS A 159 -8.40 14.06 -6.79
CA HIS A 159 -7.76 12.77 -6.46
C HIS A 159 -8.77 11.64 -6.19
N THR A 160 -9.76 11.48 -7.07
CA THR A 160 -10.83 10.47 -6.93
C THR A 160 -10.33 9.03 -6.86
N GLN A 161 -9.18 8.71 -7.48
CA GLN A 161 -8.59 7.36 -7.46
C GLN A 161 -8.35 6.81 -6.05
N PHE A 162 -8.02 7.68 -5.08
CA PHE A 162 -7.82 7.27 -3.69
C PHE A 162 -9.12 6.80 -3.05
N SER A 163 -10.22 7.54 -3.24
CA SER A 163 -11.52 7.17 -2.70
C SER A 163 -12.07 5.92 -3.39
N THR A 164 -11.90 5.78 -4.71
CA THR A 164 -12.27 4.55 -5.44
C THR A 164 -11.50 3.34 -4.92
N PHE A 165 -10.18 3.46 -4.74
CA PHE A 165 -9.35 2.37 -4.25
C PHE A 165 -9.72 1.95 -2.82
N PHE A 166 -9.87 2.91 -1.90
CA PHE A 166 -10.20 2.57 -0.52
C PHE A 166 -11.65 2.13 -0.35
N LYS A 167 -12.57 2.57 -1.20
CA LYS A 167 -13.90 1.96 -1.30
C LYS A 167 -13.78 0.46 -1.59
N PHE A 168 -13.03 0.10 -2.64
CA PHE A 168 -12.80 -1.29 -3.01
C PHE A 168 -12.20 -2.11 -1.86
N VAL A 169 -11.21 -1.55 -1.12
CA VAL A 169 -10.61 -2.23 0.03
C VAL A 169 -11.62 -2.41 1.18
N VAL A 170 -12.37 -1.36 1.53
CA VAL A 170 -13.38 -1.39 2.61
C VAL A 170 -14.45 -2.44 2.34
N GLU A 171 -15.02 -2.42 1.13
CA GLU A 171 -16.10 -3.34 0.75
C GLU A 171 -15.63 -4.81 0.74
N ASN A 172 -14.42 -5.08 0.24
CA ASN A 172 -13.84 -6.43 0.25
C ASN A 172 -13.48 -6.93 1.65
N LEU A 173 -13.23 -6.02 2.59
CA LEU A 173 -13.02 -6.34 4.00
C LEU A 173 -14.34 -6.38 4.80
N GLY A 174 -15.50 -6.33 4.12
CA GLY A 174 -16.83 -6.47 4.72
C GLY A 174 -17.37 -5.21 5.40
N GLY A 175 -16.71 -4.06 5.21
CA GLY A 175 -17.18 -2.78 5.72
C GLY A 175 -18.15 -2.09 4.78
N THR A 176 -18.88 -1.10 5.30
CA THR A 176 -19.77 -0.25 4.49
C THR A 176 -19.04 1.03 4.11
N TYR A 177 -18.93 1.33 2.82
CA TYR A 177 -18.34 2.60 2.36
C TYR A 177 -19.38 3.72 2.37
N VAL A 178 -19.04 4.86 3.00
CA VAL A 178 -19.86 6.09 2.95
C VAL A 178 -19.24 7.09 1.99
N PRO A 179 -19.98 7.52 0.94
CA PRO A 179 -19.50 8.54 0.02
C PRO A 179 -19.48 9.91 0.71
N LEU A 180 -18.29 10.47 0.88
CA LEU A 180 -18.12 11.82 1.37
C LEU A 180 -18.00 12.82 0.21
N PRO A 181 -18.54 14.04 0.35
CA PRO A 181 -18.44 15.06 -0.69
C PRO A 181 -16.99 15.51 -0.85
N LEU A 182 -16.65 15.89 -2.09
CA LEU A 182 -15.30 16.33 -2.47
C LEU A 182 -14.99 17.76 -2.00
N HIS A 183 -16.01 18.55 -1.71
CA HIS A 183 -15.91 19.92 -1.21
C HIS A 183 -16.18 19.96 0.29
N PHE A 184 -15.32 20.67 1.02
CA PHE A 184 -15.39 20.76 2.47
C PHE A 184 -16.72 21.35 2.96
N THR A 185 -17.27 22.33 2.24
CA THR A 185 -18.53 23.01 2.57
C THR A 185 -19.70 22.06 2.79
N ASP A 186 -19.65 20.89 2.16
CA ASP A 186 -20.75 19.94 2.12
C ASP A 186 -20.53 18.78 3.12
N ILE A 187 -19.35 18.67 3.74
CA ILE A 187 -18.98 17.57 4.65
C ILE A 187 -19.87 17.57 5.90
N ASN A 188 -20.11 18.74 6.49
CA ASN A 188 -20.95 18.85 7.67
C ASN A 188 -22.39 18.39 7.40
N GLU A 189 -22.89 18.60 6.19
CA GLU A 189 -24.20 18.09 5.78
C GLU A 189 -24.16 16.58 5.54
N ALA A 190 -23.11 16.07 4.91
CA ALA A 190 -22.92 14.64 4.68
C ALA A 190 -22.85 13.84 5.99
N PHE A 191 -22.09 14.32 6.99
CA PHE A 191 -22.02 13.67 8.31
C PHE A 191 -23.34 13.71 9.10
N ARG A 192 -24.23 14.67 8.81
CA ARG A 192 -25.53 14.80 9.49
C ARG A 192 -26.61 13.89 8.93
N LYS A 193 -26.39 13.24 7.77
CA LYS A 193 -27.40 12.37 7.16
C LYS A 193 -27.64 11.17 8.09
N PRO A 194 -28.81 11.07 8.74
CA PRO A 194 -29.05 10.06 9.79
C PRO A 194 -29.06 8.62 9.26
N GLU A 195 -29.23 8.47 7.95
CA GLU A 195 -29.37 7.19 7.24
C GLU A 195 -28.02 6.51 6.99
N GLU A 196 -26.91 7.22 7.19
CA GLU A 196 -25.54 6.75 6.91
C GLU A 196 -24.62 7.08 8.11
N LYS A 197 -24.81 6.38 9.24
CA LYS A 197 -23.88 6.47 10.38
C LYS A 197 -22.45 6.15 9.89
N CYS A 198 -21.50 7.06 10.07
CA CYS A 198 -20.10 6.87 9.73
C CYS A 198 -19.28 6.67 11.01
N ASP A 199 -18.58 5.55 11.17
CA ASP A 199 -17.77 5.28 12.37
C ASP A 199 -16.36 5.87 12.23
N TYR A 200 -15.78 5.78 11.03
CA TYR A 200 -14.43 6.23 10.74
C TYR A 200 -14.37 7.07 9.46
N VAL A 201 -13.49 8.07 9.43
CA VAL A 201 -13.15 8.79 8.20
C VAL A 201 -11.67 8.66 7.90
N LEU A 202 -11.35 8.06 6.74
CA LEU A 202 -10.00 8.05 6.20
C LEU A 202 -9.66 9.44 5.66
N ILE A 203 -8.60 10.04 6.18
CA ILE A 203 -8.05 11.32 5.73
C ILE A 203 -6.61 11.15 5.25
N ARG A 204 -6.10 12.04 4.39
CA ARG A 204 -4.67 12.06 4.03
C ARG A 204 -3.96 13.14 4.84
N LYS A 205 -2.74 12.84 5.28
CA LYS A 205 -1.86 13.84 5.91
C LYS A 205 -1.56 15.00 4.95
N ARG A 206 -2.23 16.14 5.16
CA ARG A 206 -2.12 17.39 4.38
C ARG A 206 -2.44 18.61 5.26
N SER A 207 -2.00 19.79 4.83
CA SER A 207 -2.18 21.07 5.55
C SER A 207 -3.63 21.43 5.87
N HIS A 208 -4.60 21.10 5.00
CA HIS A 208 -6.03 21.42 5.19
C HIS A 208 -6.84 20.33 5.94
N GLN A 209 -6.19 19.47 6.72
CA GLN A 209 -6.87 18.37 7.42
C GLN A 209 -7.63 18.83 8.69
N LYS A 210 -7.33 20.03 9.22
CA LYS A 210 -7.86 20.53 10.50
C LYS A 210 -9.39 20.61 10.49
N ASP A 211 -9.96 21.17 9.43
CA ASP A 211 -11.41 21.38 9.33
C ASP A 211 -12.21 20.08 9.24
N ILE A 212 -11.70 19.07 8.51
CA ILE A 212 -12.34 17.74 8.43
C ILE A 212 -12.28 17.03 9.76
N VAL A 213 -11.15 17.12 10.47
CA VAL A 213 -11.01 16.51 11.78
C VAL A 213 -11.95 17.16 12.78
N ALA A 214 -12.05 18.50 12.80
CA ALA A 214 -13.02 19.19 13.65
C ALA A 214 -14.46 18.81 13.34
N ALA A 215 -14.83 18.73 12.05
CA ALA A 215 -16.15 18.29 11.60
C ALA A 215 -16.47 16.85 12.01
N ALA A 216 -15.50 15.94 11.88
CA ALA A 216 -15.65 14.53 12.27
C ALA A 216 -15.85 14.41 13.79
N LYS A 217 -15.03 15.10 14.60
CA LYS A 217 -15.17 15.12 16.06
C LYS A 217 -16.53 15.63 16.51
N ALA A 218 -17.03 16.70 15.90
CA ALA A 218 -18.35 17.27 16.22
C ALA A 218 -19.50 16.27 15.98
N MET A 219 -19.26 15.21 15.22
CA MET A 219 -20.23 14.19 14.84
C MET A 219 -19.92 12.81 15.44
N ASP A 220 -18.97 12.72 16.38
CA ASP A 220 -18.51 11.45 16.98
C ASP A 220 -17.95 10.45 15.95
N ILE A 221 -17.34 10.97 14.87
CA ILE A 221 -16.68 10.19 13.83
C ILE A 221 -15.18 10.20 14.09
N LYS A 222 -14.53 9.03 14.02
CA LYS A 222 -13.08 8.91 14.28
C LYS A 222 -12.26 9.18 13.01
N PRO A 223 -11.55 10.30 12.90
CA PRO A 223 -10.57 10.50 11.83
C PRO A 223 -9.35 9.58 12.00
N VAL A 224 -8.94 8.95 10.91
CA VAL A 224 -7.80 8.04 10.86
C VAL A 224 -7.06 8.18 9.52
N TYR A 225 -5.75 7.90 9.52
CA TYR A 225 -4.98 7.80 8.28
C TYR A 225 -5.15 6.42 7.62
N PRO A 226 -4.82 6.26 6.32
CA PRO A 226 -4.98 4.98 5.61
C PRO A 226 -4.17 3.84 6.21
N GLU A 227 -3.09 4.15 6.93
CA GLU A 227 -2.27 3.20 7.67
C GLU A 227 -3.07 2.39 8.69
N TRP A 228 -4.14 2.94 9.27
CA TRP A 228 -5.04 2.19 10.14
C TRP A 228 -5.79 1.09 9.38
N LEU A 229 -6.30 1.39 8.19
CA LEU A 229 -6.97 0.40 7.35
C LEU A 229 -5.98 -0.63 6.78
N ILE A 230 -4.76 -0.19 6.44
CA ILE A 230 -3.68 -1.08 6.02
C ILE A 230 -3.29 -2.00 7.19
N TYR A 231 -3.20 -1.49 8.42
CA TYR A 231 -3.00 -2.31 9.60
C TYR A 231 -4.08 -3.40 9.69
N ALA A 232 -5.36 -3.03 9.64
CA ALA A 232 -6.47 -3.98 9.72
C ALA A 232 -6.43 -5.01 8.59
N LEU A 233 -6.03 -4.61 7.39
CA LEU A 233 -5.83 -5.51 6.26
C LEU A 233 -4.69 -6.51 6.50
N LEU A 234 -3.57 -6.07 7.08
CA LEU A 234 -2.39 -6.90 7.28
C LEU A 234 -2.58 -7.86 8.45
N THR A 235 -3.01 -7.35 9.62
CA THR A 235 -3.17 -8.12 10.85
C THR A 235 -4.42 -8.99 10.84
N ARG A 236 -5.40 -8.62 10.02
CA ARG A 236 -6.77 -9.14 10.03
C ARG A 236 -7.54 -8.79 11.31
N GLU A 237 -7.14 -7.70 11.96
CA GLU A 237 -7.71 -7.23 13.22
C GLU A 237 -7.92 -5.72 13.15
N VAL A 238 -9.10 -5.26 13.58
CA VAL A 238 -9.33 -3.82 13.72
C VAL A 238 -8.69 -3.36 15.01
N ASP A 239 -7.73 -2.45 14.90
CA ASP A 239 -7.24 -1.75 16.08
C ASP A 239 -8.32 -0.76 16.55
N LEU A 240 -8.98 -1.13 17.64
CA LEU A 240 -9.96 -0.30 18.34
C LEU A 240 -9.30 0.62 19.37
N SER A 241 -7.97 0.53 19.54
CA SER A 241 -7.25 1.47 20.39
C SER A 241 -7.33 2.88 19.82
N GLU A 242 -7.23 3.87 20.70
CA GLU A 242 -7.24 5.27 20.29
C GLU A 242 -5.91 5.68 19.63
N GLN A 243 -4.92 4.79 19.49
CA GLN A 243 -3.57 5.17 19.06
C GLN A 243 -3.55 5.88 17.69
N TYR A 244 -4.28 5.34 16.70
CA TYR A 244 -4.32 5.92 15.36
C TYR A 244 -5.12 7.23 15.31
N HIS A 245 -6.17 7.35 16.12
CA HIS A 245 -6.97 8.57 16.23
C HIS A 245 -6.20 9.67 16.97
N ALA A 246 -5.66 9.35 18.15
CA ALA A 246 -4.87 10.26 18.97
C ALA A 246 -3.63 10.78 18.23
N THR A 247 -3.03 9.97 17.35
CA THR A 247 -1.93 10.43 16.48
C THR A 247 -2.39 11.52 15.53
N VAL A 248 -3.54 11.34 14.85
CA VAL A 248 -4.11 12.35 13.95
C VAL A 248 -4.40 13.64 14.72
N GLU A 249 -5.01 13.55 15.91
CA GLU A 249 -5.36 14.70 16.73
C GLU A 249 -4.12 15.47 17.19
N LYS A 250 -3.13 14.76 17.73
CA LYS A 250 -1.89 15.38 18.23
C LYS A 250 -1.08 16.06 17.12
N GLU A 251 -1.01 15.45 15.94
CA GLU A 251 -0.32 16.05 14.79
C GLU A 251 -0.99 17.35 14.32
N ILE A 252 -2.31 17.45 14.46
CA ILE A 252 -3.05 18.67 14.12
C ILE A 252 -2.81 19.76 15.16
N GLU A 253 -2.89 19.44 16.45
CA GLU A 253 -2.63 20.39 17.55
C GLU A 253 -1.20 20.94 17.49
N THR A 254 -0.21 20.11 17.13
CA THR A 254 1.19 20.55 17.01
C THR A 254 1.37 21.50 15.82
N ALA A 255 0.68 21.27 14.71
CA ALA A 255 0.73 22.14 13.54
C ALA A 255 0.08 23.52 13.78
N ASP A 256 -0.86 23.66 14.72
CA ASP A 256 -1.37 24.97 15.15
C ASP A 256 -0.32 25.75 15.97
N SER A 257 0.46 25.05 16.80
CA SER A 257 1.48 25.70 17.64
C SER A 257 2.73 26.16 16.89
N GLU A 258 3.03 25.63 15.71
CA GLU A 258 4.19 26.02 14.89
C GLU A 258 3.88 27.22 13.98
N GLU A 259 2.63 27.39 13.52
CA GLU A 259 2.21 28.56 12.71
C GLU A 259 2.12 29.85 13.54
N GLU A 260 1.95 29.77 14.87
CA GLU A 260 1.86 30.94 15.77
C GLU A 260 3.23 31.54 16.18
N VAL A 261 4.36 30.91 15.83
CA VAL A 261 5.71 31.32 16.29
C VAL A 261 6.46 32.19 15.26
N GLU A 262 5.94 32.38 14.05
CA GLU A 262 6.62 33.16 13.00
C GLU A 262 6.36 34.68 13.02
N ASP A 263 5.51 35.21 13.93
CA ASP A 263 5.11 36.63 13.92
C ASP A 263 5.77 37.54 14.98
N ASP A 264 6.77 37.07 15.73
CA ASP A 264 7.36 37.82 16.87
C ASP A 264 8.87 38.14 16.77
N GLU A 265 9.40 38.39 15.56
CA GLU A 265 10.64 39.17 15.39
C GLU A 265 10.37 40.56 14.79
N SER A 266 9.56 41.36 15.50
CA SER A 266 9.60 42.83 15.38
C SER A 266 10.39 43.44 16.53
N GLY A 267 11.71 43.18 16.53
CA GLY A 267 12.69 43.81 17.42
C GLY A 267 13.11 45.19 16.90
N SER A 268 12.74 46.21 17.66
CA SER A 268 12.82 47.65 17.40
C SER A 268 14.19 48.27 17.06
N SER A 269 14.19 49.15 16.04
CA SER A 269 14.75 50.55 15.99
C SER A 269 16.26 50.82 16.26
N PRO A 270 16.84 52.02 16.01
CA PRO A 270 16.38 53.22 15.28
C PRO A 270 17.39 53.77 14.23
N ASP A 271 16.92 54.72 13.42
CA ASP A 271 17.57 55.97 12.97
C ASP A 271 19.11 56.05 12.84
N SER A 272 19.60 56.27 11.62
CA SER A 272 20.51 57.39 11.29
C SER A 272 20.72 57.46 9.78
N GLY A 273 20.38 58.61 9.18
CA GLY A 273 20.36 58.79 7.74
C GLY A 273 21.72 58.84 7.04
N LEU A 274 21.65 58.94 5.71
CA LEU A 274 22.42 59.84 4.85
C LEU A 274 21.93 59.67 3.40
N ASP A 275 21.73 60.81 2.75
CA ASP A 275 21.39 60.97 1.33
C ASP A 275 22.57 60.59 0.39
N PRO A 276 22.32 60.47 -0.93
CA PRO A 276 23.21 59.84 -1.90
C PRO A 276 24.22 60.82 -2.53
N ALA A 277 25.43 60.36 -2.83
CA ALA A 277 26.25 60.77 -3.99
C ALA A 277 27.66 60.15 -3.96
N ALA A 278 28.11 59.77 -5.17
CA ALA A 278 29.46 59.36 -5.59
C ALA A 278 29.88 57.90 -5.32
#